data_AF-A0A8H6I1X4-F1
#
_entry.id   AF-A0A8H6I1X4-F1
#
_cell.length_a   1.000
_cell.length_b   1.000
_cell.length_c   1.000
_cell.angle_alpha   90.00
_cell.angle_beta   90.00
_cell.angle_gamma   90.00
#
_symmetry.space_group_name_H-M   'P 1'
#
loop_
_entity.id
_entity.type
_entity.pdbx_description
1 polymer ?
#
loop_
_entity_poly.entity_id
_entity_poly.type
_entity_poly.pdbx_seq_one_letter_code
_entity_poly.pdbx_strand_id
1 'polypeptide(L)'
;LIPLDSRPSTAFFLLTEENFQEAYYGWLMYGLHQQGYSVAKLHDIDGKLRSNLYRDLEQQLQLRGKQDPGFTRARNLLTRIILQRSLDFRTYKGKLASLAKPCSRCEGLPTEKRCVQDIEVGVLPLDSKLLGCGMSFHPQNDVLNQSKVGIVGIPVPASPHHHEQRERSSNPKPVLHPQRDLQLKEIKCDEEIIQRCGILVYRLVDKDQKMLDFWVYEAFPSFARERMLDHAKNFYGLKGLVRGKQFKDYTQGRMVPQGERTASGGAPGDSHCFYGSMAATEAPALHCLFDNAEDSLFLTEVTRLVGFPVFTAIRKASRVGERLGKDAATLYYCANYAAPAHVDKDEGPGLCANLHWSGDHYGDYAFVHLAYGLYFLQRTNSLWSFDGTAAHGSLLPSQQKRYMAVPGAGGADNHPALPKAVNLHRTKPKKNYRSSMRYREVQNCRTALRDLWAARRVEDTVSE
;
A
#
# COMPACT_ATOMS: atom_id res chain seq x y z
N LEU A 1 -7.27 -25.62 11.97
CA LEU A 1 -6.73 -24.79 13.08
C LEU A 1 -6.64 -23.31 12.71
N ILE A 2 -6.14 -22.94 11.53
CA ILE A 2 -6.03 -21.52 11.12
C ILE A 2 -7.43 -20.95 10.82
N PRO A 3 -7.92 -19.94 11.58
CA PRO A 3 -9.31 -19.48 11.49
C PRO A 3 -9.49 -18.42 10.38
N LEU A 4 -9.26 -18.81 9.12
CA LEU A 4 -9.29 -17.90 7.96
C LEU A 4 -10.68 -17.26 7.72
N ASP A 5 -11.76 -18.01 8.00
CA ASP A 5 -13.13 -17.56 7.77
C ASP A 5 -13.52 -16.40 8.69
N SER A 6 -13.09 -16.44 9.95
CA SER A 6 -13.41 -15.41 10.95
C SER A 6 -12.36 -14.30 10.99
N ARG A 7 -11.11 -14.61 10.65
CA ARG A 7 -9.99 -13.67 10.71
C ARG A 7 -8.93 -13.94 9.63
N PRO A 8 -9.07 -13.37 8.43
CA PRO A 8 -8.13 -13.51 7.30
C PRO A 8 -6.66 -13.26 7.64
N SER A 9 -6.36 -12.31 8.52
CA SER A 9 -4.98 -11.96 8.91
C SER A 9 -4.22 -13.10 9.59
N THR A 10 -4.93 -14.14 10.08
CA THR A 10 -4.30 -15.30 10.69
C THR A 10 -3.44 -16.10 9.72
N ALA A 11 -3.61 -15.90 8.40
CA ALA A 11 -2.69 -16.39 7.37
C ALA A 11 -1.24 -15.92 7.57
N PHE A 12 -1.03 -14.77 8.21
CA PHE A 12 0.28 -14.13 8.35
C PHE A 12 1.08 -14.57 9.58
N PHE A 13 0.59 -15.53 10.35
CA PHE A 13 1.19 -15.90 11.65
C PHE A 13 2.67 -16.35 11.58
N LEU A 14 3.17 -16.69 10.39
CA LEU A 14 4.57 -17.10 10.18
C LEU A 14 5.47 -15.99 9.63
N LEU A 15 4.91 -14.82 9.27
CA LEU A 15 5.67 -13.77 8.57
C LEU A 15 6.66 -13.03 9.47
N THR A 16 6.29 -12.80 10.72
CA THR A 16 7.14 -12.14 11.73
C THR A 16 6.96 -12.77 13.10
N GLU A 17 7.89 -12.50 14.01
CA GLU A 17 7.77 -12.90 15.40
C GLU A 17 6.54 -12.27 16.04
N GLU A 18 6.24 -11.00 15.74
CA GLU A 18 5.07 -10.33 16.27
C GLU A 18 3.76 -10.97 15.78
N ASN A 19 3.67 -11.37 14.50
CA ASN A 19 2.51 -12.11 14.00
C ASN A 19 2.38 -13.49 14.67
N PHE A 20 3.51 -14.16 14.91
CA PHE A 20 3.52 -15.46 15.59
C PHE A 20 3.04 -15.34 17.04
N GLN A 21 3.54 -14.36 17.79
CA GLN A 21 3.14 -14.13 19.17
C GLN A 21 1.63 -13.83 19.27
N GLU A 22 1.10 -12.99 18.37
CA GLU A 22 -0.33 -12.69 18.31
C GLU A 22 -1.17 -13.95 18.01
N ALA A 23 -0.74 -14.77 17.06
CA ALA A 23 -1.42 -16.03 16.76
C ALA A 23 -1.33 -17.04 17.90
N TYR A 24 -0.16 -17.11 18.55
CA TYR A 24 0.12 -17.98 19.68
C TYR A 24 -0.89 -17.74 20.80
N TYR A 25 -1.03 -16.47 21.23
CA TYR A 25 -1.99 -16.08 22.26
C TYR A 25 -3.44 -16.03 21.78
N GLY A 26 -3.67 -15.79 20.49
CA GLY A 26 -5.01 -15.61 19.96
C GLY A 26 -5.76 -16.92 19.74
N TRP A 27 -5.12 -17.92 19.13
CA TRP A 27 -5.80 -19.14 18.70
C TRP A 27 -4.91 -20.39 18.66
N LEU A 28 -3.61 -20.25 18.37
CA LEU A 28 -2.75 -21.39 18.10
C LEU A 28 -2.50 -22.22 19.36
N MET A 29 -2.24 -21.59 20.51
CA MET A 29 -2.03 -22.31 21.78
C MET A 29 -3.27 -23.12 22.17
N TYR A 30 -4.46 -22.52 22.11
CA TYR A 30 -5.72 -23.19 22.42
C TYR A 30 -6.00 -24.34 21.46
N GLY A 31 -5.76 -24.13 20.16
CA GLY A 31 -5.89 -25.15 19.14
C GLY A 31 -4.93 -26.33 19.35
N LEU A 32 -3.68 -26.06 19.73
CA LEU A 32 -2.70 -27.11 20.07
C LEU A 32 -3.12 -27.88 21.33
N HIS A 33 -3.57 -27.17 22.37
CA HIS A 33 -4.07 -27.82 23.59
C HIS A 33 -5.26 -28.76 23.30
N GLN A 34 -6.22 -28.32 22.49
CA GLN A 34 -7.36 -29.16 22.07
C GLN A 34 -6.93 -30.40 21.29
N GLN A 35 -5.79 -30.36 20.60
CA GLN A 35 -5.22 -31.52 19.90
C GLN A 35 -4.33 -32.40 20.81
N GLY A 36 -4.30 -32.14 22.12
CA GLY A 36 -3.55 -32.93 23.10
C GLY A 36 -2.08 -32.54 23.27
N TYR A 37 -1.62 -31.43 22.68
CA TYR A 37 -0.26 -30.96 22.88
C TYR A 37 -0.08 -30.30 24.25
N SER A 38 1.04 -30.61 24.93
CA SER A 38 1.41 -29.94 26.19
C SER A 38 1.89 -28.52 25.92
N VAL A 39 1.01 -27.54 26.11
CA VAL A 39 1.32 -26.10 25.95
C VAL A 39 1.64 -25.40 27.28
N ALA A 40 1.47 -26.09 28.42
CA ALA A 40 1.67 -25.53 29.77
C ALA A 40 3.08 -24.98 29.99
N LYS A 41 4.10 -25.64 29.43
CA LYS A 41 5.52 -25.22 29.53
C LYS A 41 5.88 -24.03 28.65
N LEU A 42 4.98 -23.60 27.77
CA LEU A 42 5.19 -22.50 26.83
C LEU A 42 4.61 -21.16 27.33
N HIS A 43 4.00 -21.16 28.53
CA HIS A 43 3.61 -19.95 29.28
C HIS A 43 4.84 -19.32 29.96
N ASP A 44 5.88 -18.99 29.20
CA ASP A 44 7.02 -18.26 29.74
C ASP A 44 6.66 -16.77 29.89
N ILE A 45 6.81 -16.20 31.08
CA ILE A 45 6.52 -14.78 31.36
C ILE A 45 7.54 -13.87 30.65
N ASP A 46 8.77 -14.37 30.44
CA ASP A 46 9.90 -13.55 29.97
C ASP A 46 10.02 -13.45 28.43
N GLY A 47 9.17 -14.15 27.69
CA GLY A 47 9.09 -14.08 26.22
C GLY A 47 10.25 -14.70 25.44
N LYS A 48 11.38 -15.00 26.09
CA LYS A 48 12.55 -15.65 25.47
C LYS A 48 12.21 -17.02 24.88
N LEU A 49 11.41 -17.83 25.57
CA LEU A 49 10.99 -19.13 25.04
C LEU A 49 10.17 -19.00 23.75
N ARG A 50 9.35 -17.95 23.61
CA ARG A 50 8.56 -17.70 22.40
C ARG A 50 9.43 -17.25 21.24
N SER A 51 10.40 -16.37 21.48
CA SER A 51 11.37 -15.96 20.46
C SER A 51 12.21 -17.14 19.97
N ASN A 52 12.60 -18.04 20.87
CA ASN A 52 13.29 -19.28 20.51
C ASN A 52 12.39 -20.22 19.71
N LEU A 53 11.15 -20.44 20.15
CA LEU A 53 10.19 -21.28 19.43
C LEU A 53 9.91 -20.75 18.02
N TYR A 54 9.74 -19.43 17.87
CA TYR A 54 9.59 -18.83 16.55
C TYR A 54 10.82 -19.11 15.68
N ARG A 55 12.03 -18.92 16.21
CA ARG A 55 13.29 -19.20 15.51
C ARG A 55 13.42 -20.67 15.10
N ASP A 56 13.05 -21.60 15.97
CA ASP A 56 13.07 -23.04 15.66
C ASP A 56 12.06 -23.36 14.56
N LEU A 57 10.85 -22.79 14.65
CA LEU A 57 9.84 -22.89 13.61
C LEU A 57 10.33 -22.31 12.29
N GLU A 58 11.09 -21.21 12.33
CA GLU A 58 11.70 -20.59 11.16
C GLU A 58 12.68 -21.54 10.46
N GLN A 59 13.58 -22.15 11.24
CA GLN A 59 14.56 -23.09 10.73
C GLN A 59 13.89 -24.33 10.14
N GLN A 60 12.86 -24.85 10.81
CA GLN A 60 12.09 -26.00 10.33
C GLN A 60 11.33 -25.68 9.05
N LEU A 61 10.73 -24.49 8.93
CA LEU A 61 10.06 -24.05 7.70
C LEU A 61 11.05 -24.02 6.53
N GLN A 62 12.25 -23.48 6.74
CA GLN A 62 13.29 -23.45 5.71
C GLN A 62 13.79 -24.84 5.33
N LEU A 63 14.06 -25.69 6.32
CA LEU A 63 14.51 -27.06 6.08
C LEU A 63 13.47 -27.84 5.26
N ARG A 64 12.20 -27.77 5.65
CA ARG A 64 11.10 -28.43 4.96
C ARG A 64 10.88 -27.87 3.56
N GLY A 65 10.96 -26.55 3.38
CA GLY A 65 10.84 -25.93 2.05
C GLY A 65 11.94 -26.37 1.08
N LYS A 66 13.14 -26.71 1.57
CA LYS A 66 14.22 -27.30 0.75
C LYS A 66 13.94 -28.77 0.41
N GLN A 67 13.38 -29.54 1.33
CA GLN A 67 13.11 -30.96 1.16
C GLN A 67 11.84 -31.25 0.35
N ASP A 68 10.86 -30.36 0.41
CA ASP A 68 9.55 -30.47 -0.23
C ASP A 68 9.12 -29.09 -0.78
N PRO A 69 9.68 -28.66 -1.93
CA PRO A 69 9.28 -27.40 -2.57
C PRO A 69 7.77 -27.38 -2.85
N GLY A 70 7.07 -26.33 -2.42
CA GLY A 70 5.61 -26.24 -2.53
C GLY A 70 4.83 -27.04 -1.48
N PHE A 71 5.53 -27.58 -0.47
CA PHE A 71 4.97 -28.23 0.72
C PHE A 71 3.92 -29.31 0.39
N THR A 72 4.19 -30.14 -0.63
CA THR A 72 3.24 -31.13 -1.17
C THR A 72 2.74 -32.14 -0.14
N ARG A 73 3.50 -32.38 0.94
CA ARG A 73 3.09 -33.24 2.06
C ARG A 73 1.96 -32.67 2.91
N ALA A 74 1.72 -31.36 2.87
CA ALA A 74 0.59 -30.76 3.57
C ALA A 74 -0.71 -30.99 2.77
N ARG A 75 -1.65 -31.74 3.36
CA ARG A 75 -2.90 -32.14 2.67
C ARG A 75 -3.79 -30.97 2.24
N ASN A 76 -3.80 -29.88 3.00
CA ASN A 76 -4.66 -28.73 2.76
C ASN A 76 -3.98 -27.68 1.86
N LEU A 77 -4.62 -27.32 0.75
CA LEU A 77 -4.09 -26.36 -0.23
C LEU A 77 -3.78 -24.98 0.38
N LEU A 78 -4.68 -24.43 1.19
CA LEU A 78 -4.46 -23.11 1.82
C LEU A 78 -3.26 -23.14 2.77
N THR A 79 -3.06 -24.25 3.48
CA THR A 79 -1.89 -24.45 4.34
C THR A 79 -0.60 -24.49 3.52
N ARG A 80 -0.60 -25.17 2.36
CA ARG A 80 0.55 -25.16 1.43
C ARG A 80 0.90 -23.75 0.98
N ILE A 81 -0.11 -22.96 0.61
CA ILE A 81 0.06 -21.56 0.21
C ILE A 81 0.66 -20.73 1.36
N ILE A 82 0.11 -20.84 2.57
CA ILE A 82 0.61 -20.11 3.74
C ILE A 82 2.09 -20.44 4.01
N LEU A 83 2.45 -21.73 4.00
CA LEU A 83 3.83 -22.15 4.24
C LEU A 83 4.77 -21.63 3.15
N GLN A 84 4.40 -21.79 1.87
CA GLN A 84 5.21 -21.34 0.74
C GLN A 84 5.39 -19.83 0.73
N ARG A 85 4.29 -19.07 0.81
CA ARG A 85 4.35 -17.61 0.76
C ARG A 85 5.05 -17.03 1.99
N SER A 86 4.98 -17.69 3.15
CA SER A 86 5.78 -17.29 4.32
C SER A 86 7.28 -17.51 4.12
N LEU A 87 7.68 -18.57 3.42
CA LEU A 87 9.08 -18.81 3.04
C LEU A 87 9.56 -17.80 2.00
N ASP A 88 8.75 -17.51 0.99
CA ASP A 88 9.04 -16.52 -0.06
C ASP A 88 9.23 -15.13 0.55
N PHE A 89 8.32 -14.71 1.43
CA PHE A 89 8.37 -13.45 2.15
C PHE A 89 9.73 -13.22 2.85
N ARG A 90 10.24 -14.25 3.51
CA ARG A 90 11.54 -14.21 4.21
C ARG A 90 12.69 -14.14 3.23
N THR A 91 12.60 -14.90 2.14
CA THR A 91 13.58 -14.87 1.06
C THR A 91 13.69 -13.46 0.48
N TYR A 92 12.56 -12.79 0.25
CA TYR A 92 12.52 -11.40 -0.21
C TYR A 92 13.14 -10.44 0.79
N LYS A 93 12.78 -10.55 2.08
CA LYS A 93 13.38 -9.73 3.14
C LYS A 93 14.90 -9.88 3.17
N GLY A 94 15.41 -11.11 3.05
CA GLY A 94 16.85 -11.39 2.99
C GLY A 94 17.52 -10.75 1.78
N LYS A 95 16.91 -10.85 0.59
CA LYS A 95 17.42 -10.20 -0.63
C LYS A 95 17.50 -8.68 -0.48
N LEU A 96 16.49 -8.04 0.10
CA LEU A 96 16.46 -6.58 0.30
C LEU A 96 17.49 -6.10 1.33
N ALA A 97 17.78 -6.88 2.37
CA ALA A 97 18.78 -6.51 3.37
C ALA A 97 20.19 -6.31 2.77
N SER A 98 20.49 -6.98 1.64
CA SER A 98 21.77 -6.82 0.94
C SER A 98 22.00 -5.44 0.30
N LEU A 99 20.94 -4.62 0.17
CA LEU A 99 20.98 -3.27 -0.40
C LEU A 99 21.55 -2.21 0.56
N ALA A 100 21.84 -2.56 1.81
CA ALA A 100 22.25 -1.62 2.86
C ALA A 100 23.70 -1.10 2.73
N LYS A 101 24.43 -1.47 1.68
CA LYS A 101 25.84 -1.08 1.52
C LYS A 101 25.95 0.37 1.05
N PRO A 102 26.76 1.22 1.71
CA PRO A 102 27.06 2.56 1.21
C PRO A 102 27.65 2.53 -0.20
N CYS A 103 27.32 3.53 -1.02
CA CYS A 103 27.84 3.65 -2.37
C CYS A 103 29.30 4.12 -2.35
N SER A 104 30.25 3.23 -2.64
CA SER A 104 31.67 3.59 -2.76
C SER A 104 31.98 4.44 -3.99
N ARG A 105 31.12 4.41 -5.02
CA ARG A 105 31.31 5.17 -6.28
C ARG A 105 31.02 6.67 -6.13
N CYS A 106 30.56 7.12 -4.96
CA CYS A 106 30.31 8.53 -4.67
C CYS A 106 31.42 9.18 -3.82
N GLU A 107 32.44 8.42 -3.44
CA GLU A 107 33.56 8.91 -2.64
C GLU A 107 34.30 10.04 -3.38
N GLY A 108 34.58 11.13 -2.68
CA GLY A 108 35.27 12.31 -3.25
C GLY A 108 34.43 13.20 -4.17
N LEU A 109 33.18 12.85 -4.49
CA LEU A 109 32.32 13.68 -5.34
C LEU A 109 31.69 14.87 -4.59
N PRO A 110 31.39 15.99 -5.27
CA PRO A 110 30.53 17.06 -4.77
C PRO A 110 29.14 16.54 -4.37
N THR A 111 28.49 17.19 -3.40
CA THR A 111 27.21 16.74 -2.82
C THR A 111 26.12 16.54 -3.88
N GLU A 112 25.99 17.48 -4.82
CA GLU A 112 25.05 17.47 -5.95
C GLU A 112 25.31 16.38 -6.98
N LYS A 113 26.48 15.72 -6.90
CA LYS A 113 26.82 14.57 -7.74
C LYS A 113 26.79 13.26 -6.97
N ARG A 114 26.44 13.23 -5.68
CA ARG A 114 26.30 11.99 -4.90
C ARG A 114 24.95 11.33 -5.14
N CYS A 115 24.87 10.02 -4.93
CA CYS A 115 23.60 9.27 -5.03
C CYS A 115 22.64 9.51 -3.85
N VAL A 116 23.12 10.19 -2.80
CA VAL A 116 22.28 10.66 -1.70
C VAL A 116 22.52 12.15 -1.57
N GLN A 117 21.47 12.94 -1.69
CA GLN A 117 21.51 14.39 -1.70
C GLN A 117 20.46 14.94 -0.74
N ASP A 118 20.81 16.02 -0.06
CA ASP A 118 19.87 16.75 0.79
C ASP A 118 19.28 17.93 0.02
N ILE A 119 17.96 18.06 0.10
CA ILE A 119 17.23 19.23 -0.36
C ILE A 119 16.64 19.88 0.89
N GLU A 120 17.17 21.04 1.24
CA GLU A 120 16.59 21.86 2.31
C GLU A 120 15.24 22.42 1.86
N VAL A 121 14.21 22.23 2.67
CA VAL A 121 12.84 22.69 2.42
C VAL A 121 12.27 23.42 3.64
N GLY A 122 11.50 24.47 3.37
CA GLY A 122 10.63 25.10 4.36
C GLY A 122 9.21 24.54 4.25
N VAL A 123 8.51 24.36 5.37
CA VAL A 123 7.10 23.96 5.36
C VAL A 123 6.23 25.20 5.18
N LEU A 124 5.68 25.36 3.99
CA LEU A 124 4.77 26.45 3.64
C LEU A 124 3.40 26.22 4.31
N PRO A 125 2.76 27.29 4.83
CA PRO A 125 1.42 27.18 5.39
C PRO A 125 0.40 26.77 4.33
N LEU A 126 -0.59 25.98 4.73
CA LEU A 126 -1.67 25.55 3.87
C LEU A 126 -2.56 26.73 3.47
N ASP A 127 -2.57 27.11 2.19
CA ASP A 127 -3.64 27.92 1.63
C ASP A 127 -4.84 27.05 1.26
N SER A 128 -5.85 27.07 2.11
CA SER A 128 -7.12 26.36 1.93
C SER A 128 -7.82 26.63 0.59
N LYS A 129 -7.54 27.77 -0.07
CA LYS A 129 -8.10 28.10 -1.38
C LYS A 129 -7.61 27.16 -2.47
N LEU A 130 -6.39 26.66 -2.35
CA LEU A 130 -5.77 25.71 -3.28
C LEU A 130 -6.43 24.33 -3.24
N LEU A 131 -7.04 23.94 -2.13
CA LEU A 131 -7.60 22.58 -1.97
C LEU A 131 -8.72 22.33 -2.99
N GLY A 132 -8.56 21.31 -3.83
CA GLY A 132 -9.46 20.95 -4.92
C GLY A 132 -9.15 21.63 -6.25
N CYS A 133 -8.17 22.55 -6.31
CA CYS A 133 -7.67 23.07 -7.58
C CYS A 133 -6.92 21.97 -8.35
N GLY A 134 -7.06 21.96 -9.67
CA GLY A 134 -6.22 21.14 -10.52
C GLY A 134 -4.83 21.75 -10.66
N MET A 135 -3.82 20.93 -10.96
CA MET A 135 -2.47 21.39 -11.24
C MET A 135 -2.03 20.76 -12.55
N SER A 136 -1.64 21.55 -13.55
CA SER A 136 -1.24 21.02 -14.86
C SER A 136 -0.51 22.06 -15.70
N PHE A 137 0.31 21.59 -16.64
CA PHE A 137 0.81 22.40 -17.75
C PHE A 137 -0.24 22.60 -18.86
N HIS A 138 -1.31 21.80 -18.84
CA HIS A 138 -2.39 21.86 -19.81
C HIS A 138 -3.48 22.86 -19.38
N PRO A 139 -4.17 23.50 -20.34
CA PRO A 139 -5.28 24.39 -20.04
C PRO A 139 -6.42 23.62 -19.38
N GLN A 140 -7.23 24.33 -18.59
CA GLN A 140 -8.32 23.74 -17.80
C GLN A 140 -9.27 22.87 -18.63
N ASN A 141 -9.57 23.27 -19.87
CA ASN A 141 -10.44 22.51 -20.78
C ASN A 141 -9.88 21.14 -21.16
N ASP A 142 -8.55 21.00 -21.25
CA ASP A 142 -7.90 19.75 -21.65
C ASP A 142 -7.81 18.76 -20.49
N VAL A 143 -7.91 19.24 -19.26
CA VAL A 143 -7.71 18.46 -18.04
C VAL A 143 -9.04 18.14 -17.38
N LEU A 144 -9.98 19.08 -17.42
CA LEU A 144 -11.35 18.88 -16.99
C LEU A 144 -11.90 17.64 -17.69
N ASN A 145 -12.54 16.80 -16.91
CA ASN A 145 -13.13 15.57 -17.40
C ASN A 145 -14.35 15.91 -18.25
N GLN A 146 -14.17 16.35 -19.50
CA GLN A 146 -15.26 16.66 -20.42
C GLN A 146 -15.91 15.33 -20.84
N SER A 147 -16.95 14.94 -20.10
CA SER A 147 -18.09 14.09 -20.45
C SER A 147 -17.93 12.95 -21.50
N LYS A 148 -18.41 11.74 -21.14
CA LYS A 148 -19.14 10.83 -22.06
C LYS A 148 -18.39 10.30 -23.31
N VAL A 149 -17.13 9.89 -23.22
CA VAL A 149 -16.58 8.98 -24.24
C VAL A 149 -16.51 7.58 -23.65
N GLY A 150 -17.39 6.71 -24.16
CA GLY A 150 -17.33 5.28 -23.90
C GLY A 150 -15.93 4.77 -24.20
N ILE A 151 -15.38 4.04 -23.24
CA ILE A 151 -14.06 3.42 -23.33
C ILE A 151 -14.13 2.38 -24.47
N VAL A 152 -13.49 2.66 -25.60
CA VAL A 152 -13.16 1.66 -26.61
C VAL A 152 -11.76 1.15 -26.29
N GLY A 153 -11.61 -0.16 -26.09
CA GLY A 153 -10.30 -0.83 -26.21
C GLY A 153 -9.77 -1.52 -24.95
N ILE A 154 -10.42 -1.42 -23.79
CA ILE A 154 -10.16 -2.35 -22.69
C ILE A 154 -11.50 -2.98 -22.32
N PRO A 155 -11.70 -4.30 -22.46
CA PRO A 155 -12.83 -4.97 -21.86
C PRO A 155 -12.64 -4.91 -20.34
N VAL A 156 -13.01 -3.78 -19.75
CA VAL A 156 -13.30 -3.71 -18.34
C VAL A 156 -14.65 -4.41 -18.22
N PRO A 157 -14.77 -5.55 -17.51
CA PRO A 157 -16.08 -6.14 -17.28
C PRO A 157 -16.97 -5.03 -16.73
N ALA A 158 -18.09 -4.80 -17.41
CA ALA A 158 -19.05 -3.77 -17.07
C ALA A 158 -19.46 -3.96 -15.62
N SER A 159 -18.80 -3.24 -14.70
CA SER A 159 -19.21 -3.25 -13.31
C SER A 159 -20.55 -2.52 -13.28
N PRO A 160 -21.64 -3.10 -12.74
CA PRO A 160 -23.00 -2.55 -12.84
C PRO A 160 -23.21 -1.17 -12.21
N HIS A 161 -22.15 -0.51 -11.72
CA HIS A 161 -22.22 0.69 -10.89
C HIS A 161 -21.37 1.87 -11.40
N HIS A 162 -20.83 1.83 -12.62
CA HIS A 162 -20.06 2.97 -13.18
C HIS A 162 -20.91 4.13 -13.74
N HIS A 163 -22.23 4.09 -13.55
CA HIS A 163 -23.17 5.12 -14.03
C HIS A 163 -23.75 6.03 -12.93
N GLU A 164 -23.19 6.06 -11.72
CA GLU A 164 -23.53 7.16 -10.81
C GLU A 164 -22.98 8.47 -11.38
N GLN A 165 -23.89 9.23 -11.99
CA GLN A 165 -23.74 10.63 -12.32
C GLN A 165 -23.20 11.35 -11.09
N ARG A 166 -21.88 11.55 -11.01
CA ARG A 166 -21.32 12.52 -10.07
C ARG A 166 -21.86 13.88 -10.53
N GLU A 167 -22.90 14.38 -9.87
CA GLU A 167 -23.37 15.75 -10.02
C GLU A 167 -22.14 16.65 -9.99
N ARG A 168 -21.74 17.26 -11.12
CA ARG A 168 -20.54 18.11 -11.15
C ARG A 168 -20.78 19.38 -10.37
N SER A 169 -19.72 20.06 -9.93
CA SER A 169 -19.91 21.45 -9.53
C SER A 169 -20.28 22.24 -10.80
N SER A 170 -21.27 23.13 -10.70
CA SER A 170 -21.59 24.06 -11.79
C SER A 170 -20.40 24.99 -12.11
N ASN A 171 -19.51 25.19 -11.12
CA ASN A 171 -18.30 26.00 -11.22
C ASN A 171 -17.10 25.20 -10.67
N PRO A 172 -16.34 24.49 -11.52
CA PRO A 172 -15.13 23.79 -11.08
C PRO A 172 -14.06 24.77 -10.61
N LYS A 173 -13.25 24.37 -9.62
CA LYS A 173 -12.08 25.14 -9.18
C LYS A 173 -11.09 25.35 -10.34
N PRO A 174 -10.18 26.35 -10.30
CA PRO A 174 -9.24 26.57 -11.40
C PRO A 174 -8.20 25.44 -11.54
N VAL A 175 -7.58 25.35 -12.71
CA VAL A 175 -6.31 24.63 -12.92
C VAL A 175 -5.15 25.62 -12.82
N LEU A 176 -4.18 25.30 -11.97
CA LEU A 176 -3.02 26.14 -11.69
C LEU A 176 -1.78 25.56 -12.39
N HIS A 177 -1.01 26.44 -13.02
CA HIS A 177 0.25 26.08 -13.63
C HIS A 177 1.34 25.94 -12.55
N PRO A 178 2.08 24.81 -12.48
CA PRO A 178 3.02 24.54 -11.39
C PRO A 178 4.12 25.60 -11.24
N GLN A 179 4.69 26.07 -12.36
CA GLN A 179 5.76 27.08 -12.31
C GLN A 179 5.24 28.53 -12.30
N ARG A 180 4.31 28.89 -13.20
CA ARG A 180 3.80 30.26 -13.31
C ARG A 180 2.92 30.68 -12.13
N ASP A 181 1.97 29.83 -11.73
CA ASP A 181 0.93 30.22 -10.76
C ASP A 181 1.32 29.80 -9.33
N LEU A 182 2.08 28.70 -9.19
CA LEU A 182 2.48 28.12 -7.90
C LEU A 182 3.97 28.28 -7.58
N GLN A 183 4.80 28.73 -8.53
CA GLN A 183 6.25 28.93 -8.36
C GLN A 183 7.00 27.70 -7.82
N LEU A 184 6.53 26.50 -8.18
CA LEU A 184 7.12 25.25 -7.73
C LEU A 184 8.45 24.99 -8.42
N LYS A 185 9.43 24.51 -7.66
CA LYS A 185 10.72 24.04 -8.19
C LYS A 185 10.60 22.60 -8.68
N GLU A 186 11.06 22.37 -9.91
CA GLU A 186 11.17 21.03 -10.49
C GLU A 186 12.34 20.27 -9.88
N ILE A 187 12.09 19.02 -9.49
CA ILE A 187 13.13 18.04 -9.18
C ILE A 187 13.03 16.90 -10.19
N LYS A 188 14.17 16.55 -10.79
CA LYS A 188 14.29 15.49 -11.78
C LYS A 188 15.45 14.56 -11.47
N CYS A 189 15.42 13.39 -12.11
CA CYS A 189 16.47 12.41 -12.03
C CYS A 189 17.74 12.89 -12.77
N ASP A 190 18.91 12.74 -12.15
CA ASP A 190 20.20 12.86 -12.84
C ASP A 190 20.61 11.47 -13.38
N GLU A 191 20.54 11.32 -14.70
CA GLU A 191 20.84 10.06 -15.39
C GLU A 191 22.29 9.60 -15.19
N GLU A 192 23.25 10.52 -15.03
CA GLU A 192 24.65 10.17 -14.78
C GLU A 192 24.80 9.48 -13.43
N ILE A 193 24.07 9.95 -12.42
CA ILE A 193 24.08 9.37 -11.08
C ILE A 193 23.43 7.99 -11.10
N ILE A 194 22.31 7.82 -11.81
CA ILE A 194 21.68 6.50 -11.99
C ILE A 194 22.60 5.52 -12.70
N GLN A 195 23.23 5.92 -13.81
CA GLN A 195 24.15 5.05 -14.54
C GLN A 195 25.35 4.64 -13.67
N ARG A 196 25.88 5.56 -12.86
CA ARG A 196 27.01 5.28 -11.98
C ARG A 196 26.62 4.46 -10.75
N CYS A 197 25.51 4.78 -10.09
CA CYS A 197 25.20 4.29 -8.75
C CYS A 197 24.05 3.29 -8.69
N GLY A 198 23.23 3.24 -9.74
CA GLY A 198 22.01 2.43 -9.80
C GLY A 198 20.84 2.95 -8.97
N ILE A 199 21.00 4.08 -8.28
CA ILE A 199 20.00 4.69 -7.39
C ILE A 199 20.30 6.18 -7.20
N LEU A 200 19.27 6.98 -6.99
CA LEU A 200 19.38 8.38 -6.57
C LEU A 200 18.33 8.68 -5.49
N VAL A 201 18.79 9.13 -4.33
CA VAL A 201 17.98 9.46 -3.15
C VAL A 201 18.08 10.96 -2.88
N TYR A 202 16.94 11.63 -2.89
CA TYR A 202 16.79 12.96 -2.33
C TYR A 202 16.17 12.86 -0.94
N ARG A 203 16.85 13.38 0.07
CA ARG A 203 16.34 13.53 1.43
C ARG A 203 15.85 14.96 1.58
N LEU A 204 14.58 15.13 1.97
CA LEU A 204 13.99 16.43 2.21
C LEU A 204 14.20 16.76 3.68
N VAL A 205 14.99 17.79 3.96
CA VAL A 205 15.40 18.15 5.32
C VAL A 205 14.94 19.56 5.66
N ASP A 206 14.63 19.82 6.93
CA ASP A 206 14.43 21.19 7.39
C ASP A 206 15.77 21.91 7.62
N LYS A 207 15.69 23.19 8.01
CA LYS A 207 16.86 24.02 8.36
C LYS A 207 17.76 23.43 9.46
N ASP A 208 17.21 22.57 10.31
CA ASP A 208 17.91 21.89 11.40
C ASP A 208 18.46 20.52 10.96
N GLN A 209 18.45 20.26 9.65
CA GLN A 209 18.89 19.01 9.00
C GLN A 209 18.09 17.77 9.42
N LYS A 210 16.88 17.97 9.94
CA LYS A 210 15.97 16.87 10.26
C LYS A 210 15.26 16.42 9.00
N MET A 211 15.37 15.15 8.67
CA MET A 211 14.64 14.53 7.57
C MET A 211 13.13 14.59 7.82
N LEU A 212 12.42 15.23 6.89
CA LEU A 212 10.97 15.29 6.82
C LEU A 212 10.41 14.18 5.93
N ASP A 213 10.99 14.04 4.73
CA ASP A 213 10.55 13.12 3.68
C ASP A 213 11.72 12.68 2.80
N PHE A 214 11.46 11.80 1.83
CA PHE A 214 12.45 11.40 0.83
C PHE A 214 11.81 11.12 -0.53
N TRP A 215 12.63 11.15 -1.57
CA TRP A 215 12.34 10.65 -2.92
C TRP A 215 13.49 9.75 -3.39
N VAL A 216 13.17 8.63 -4.01
CA VAL A 216 14.12 7.67 -4.56
C VAL A 216 13.78 7.36 -6.00
N TYR A 217 14.77 7.48 -6.89
CA TYR A 217 14.76 6.93 -8.23
C TYR A 217 15.52 5.60 -8.27
N GLU A 218 15.02 4.65 -9.07
CA GLU A 218 15.50 3.26 -9.11
C GLU A 218 15.46 2.58 -7.72
N ALA A 219 14.32 2.72 -7.04
CA ALA A 219 14.15 2.35 -5.65
C ALA A 219 14.19 0.84 -5.39
N PHE A 220 13.68 0.03 -6.33
CA PHE A 220 13.53 -1.41 -6.13
C PHE A 220 14.43 -2.19 -7.09
N PRO A 221 14.98 -3.34 -6.64
CA PRO A 221 15.51 -4.35 -7.56
C PRO A 221 14.43 -4.81 -8.54
N SER A 222 14.83 -5.21 -9.75
CA SER A 222 13.92 -5.64 -10.82
C SER A 222 12.90 -6.68 -10.35
N PHE A 223 13.33 -7.71 -9.63
CA PHE A 223 12.45 -8.78 -9.15
C PHE A 223 11.33 -8.26 -8.24
N ALA A 224 11.60 -7.25 -7.41
CA ALA A 224 10.61 -6.69 -6.49
C ALA A 224 9.61 -5.84 -7.26
N ARG A 225 10.10 -4.99 -8.18
CA ARG A 225 9.25 -4.16 -9.04
C ARG A 225 8.33 -5.00 -9.93
N GLU A 226 8.89 -5.98 -10.62
CA GLU A 226 8.15 -6.89 -11.52
C GLU A 226 7.07 -7.64 -10.75
N ARG A 227 7.41 -8.13 -9.55
CA ARG A 227 6.45 -8.79 -8.68
C ARG A 227 5.31 -7.87 -8.23
N MET A 228 5.60 -6.65 -7.79
CA MET A 228 4.57 -5.65 -7.46
C MET A 228 3.70 -5.31 -8.68
N LEU A 229 4.28 -5.25 -9.89
CA LEU A 229 3.52 -5.06 -11.13
C LEU A 229 2.62 -6.24 -11.46
N ASP A 230 3.08 -7.47 -11.25
CA ASP A 230 2.27 -8.67 -11.43
C ASP A 230 1.13 -8.73 -10.43
N HIS A 231 1.38 -8.39 -9.17
CA HIS A 231 0.35 -8.24 -8.15
C HIS A 231 -0.69 -7.19 -8.59
N ALA A 232 -0.26 -6.03 -9.09
CA ALA A 232 -1.16 -4.97 -9.55
C ALA A 232 -2.17 -5.45 -10.63
N LYS A 233 -1.78 -6.38 -11.51
CA LYS A 233 -2.66 -6.95 -12.54
C LYS A 233 -3.86 -7.69 -11.93
N ASN A 234 -3.69 -8.33 -10.77
CA ASN A 234 -4.76 -9.03 -10.06
C ASN A 234 -5.82 -8.08 -9.49
N PHE A 235 -5.51 -6.78 -9.38
CA PHE A 235 -6.36 -5.81 -8.69
C PHE A 235 -7.16 -4.90 -9.63
N TYR A 236 -6.85 -4.85 -10.92
CA TYR A 236 -7.56 -3.99 -11.87
C TYR A 236 -9.05 -4.35 -12.05
N GLY A 237 -9.45 -5.58 -11.72
CA GLY A 237 -10.86 -6.00 -11.70
C GLY A 237 -11.65 -5.51 -10.47
N LEU A 238 -10.99 -5.15 -9.37
CA LEU A 238 -11.64 -4.93 -8.06
C LEU A 238 -12.20 -3.53 -7.89
N LYS A 239 -13.36 -3.40 -7.23
CA LYS A 239 -14.07 -2.13 -7.01
C LYS A 239 -13.13 -1.02 -6.49
N GLY A 240 -13.13 0.11 -7.21
CA GLY A 240 -12.32 1.27 -6.85
C GLY A 240 -12.90 2.06 -5.66
N LEU A 241 -12.07 2.92 -5.08
CA LEU A 241 -12.42 3.81 -3.98
C LEU A 241 -13.25 5.01 -4.48
N VAL A 242 -14.33 5.33 -3.76
CA VAL A 242 -15.07 6.59 -3.93
C VAL A 242 -14.43 7.66 -3.04
N ARG A 243 -14.00 8.78 -3.62
CA ARG A 243 -13.34 9.89 -2.91
C ARG A 243 -14.31 11.02 -2.60
N GLY A 244 -13.98 11.82 -1.58
CA GLY A 244 -14.80 12.92 -1.09
C GLY A 244 -14.83 14.18 -1.98
N LYS A 245 -15.44 15.26 -1.47
CA LYS A 245 -15.74 16.48 -2.24
C LYS A 245 -14.52 17.18 -2.86
N GLN A 246 -13.34 17.14 -2.24
CA GLN A 246 -12.10 17.75 -2.77
C GLN A 246 -11.65 17.11 -4.10
N PHE A 247 -12.12 15.90 -4.39
CA PHE A 247 -11.76 15.09 -5.56
C PHE A 247 -12.76 15.22 -6.72
N LYS A 248 -13.81 16.04 -6.54
CA LYS A 248 -15.00 16.05 -7.39
C LYS A 248 -14.71 16.38 -8.85
N ASP A 249 -13.88 17.40 -9.10
CA ASP A 249 -13.75 17.98 -10.45
C ASP A 249 -12.54 17.42 -11.22
N TYR A 250 -11.44 17.11 -10.53
CA TYR A 250 -10.14 16.86 -11.16
C TYR A 250 -9.53 15.49 -10.90
N THR A 251 -10.23 14.59 -10.23
CA THR A 251 -9.68 13.23 -10.02
C THR A 251 -9.70 12.43 -11.30
N GLN A 252 -8.56 11.81 -11.60
CA GLN A 252 -8.37 10.94 -12.73
C GLN A 252 -7.95 9.53 -12.29
N GLY A 253 -8.07 8.57 -13.20
CA GLY A 253 -7.74 7.16 -12.99
C GLY A 253 -8.62 6.39 -12.01
N ARG A 254 -8.05 5.29 -11.51
CA ARG A 254 -8.66 4.38 -10.54
C ARG A 254 -7.68 4.15 -9.39
N MET A 255 -8.22 4.04 -8.18
CA MET A 255 -7.51 3.67 -6.97
C MET A 255 -8.26 2.52 -6.32
N VAL A 256 -7.61 1.39 -6.10
CA VAL A 256 -8.20 0.17 -5.54
C VAL A 256 -7.60 -0.08 -4.16
N PRO A 257 -8.40 0.06 -3.09
CA PRO A 257 -7.90 -0.05 -1.72
C PRO A 257 -7.86 -1.52 -1.25
N GLN A 258 -6.84 -1.85 -0.46
CA GLN A 258 -6.67 -3.14 0.21
C GLN A 258 -6.06 -2.94 1.59
N GLY A 259 -6.54 -3.69 2.57
CA GLY A 259 -6.18 -3.52 3.98
C GLY A 259 -7.33 -3.08 4.86
N GLU A 260 -6.96 -2.52 6.00
CA GLU A 260 -7.92 -1.96 6.93
C GLU A 260 -8.72 -0.89 6.19
N ARG A 261 -10.04 -1.05 6.16
CA ARG A 261 -10.91 -0.12 5.46
C ARG A 261 -10.93 1.22 6.17
N THR A 262 -10.73 2.30 5.43
CA THR A 262 -10.94 3.65 5.94
C THR A 262 -12.42 3.87 6.26
N ALA A 263 -12.73 4.52 7.40
CA ALA A 263 -14.10 4.89 7.76
C ALA A 263 -14.78 5.73 6.66
N SER A 264 -15.72 5.15 5.91
CA SER A 264 -16.44 5.84 4.84
C SER A 264 -17.77 6.49 5.27
N GLY A 265 -17.98 6.68 6.58
CA GLY A 265 -19.20 7.33 7.09
C GLY A 265 -20.48 6.50 6.89
N GLY A 266 -20.36 5.20 6.59
CA GLY A 266 -21.50 4.28 6.51
C GLY A 266 -21.98 3.80 7.88
N ALA A 267 -22.50 2.56 7.91
CA ALA A 267 -23.06 1.96 9.12
C ALA A 267 -22.07 1.92 10.31
N PRO A 268 -22.56 1.87 11.57
CA PRO A 268 -21.72 1.53 12.72
C PRO A 268 -20.83 0.30 12.43
N GLY A 269 -19.50 0.48 12.46
CA GLY A 269 -18.54 -0.59 12.17
C GLY A 269 -17.91 -0.60 10.76
N ASP A 270 -18.25 0.34 9.89
CA ASP A 270 -17.77 0.44 8.50
C ASP A 270 -16.26 0.76 8.35
N SER A 271 -15.54 0.97 9.46
CA SER A 271 -14.17 1.46 9.52
C SER A 271 -13.10 0.45 9.95
N HIS A 272 -13.46 -0.82 10.20
CA HIS A 272 -12.51 -1.83 10.70
C HIS A 272 -12.77 -3.25 10.15
N CYS A 273 -13.56 -3.38 9.09
CA CYS A 273 -13.60 -4.61 8.30
C CYS A 273 -12.58 -4.53 7.16
N PHE A 274 -12.09 -5.68 6.72
CA PHE A 274 -11.41 -5.76 5.44
C PHE A 274 -12.35 -5.33 4.31
N TYR A 275 -11.81 -4.72 3.25
CA TYR A 275 -12.56 -4.60 2.00
C TYR A 275 -13.10 -5.97 1.58
N GLY A 276 -14.38 -6.04 1.17
CA GLY A 276 -15.08 -7.31 0.92
C GLY A 276 -14.41 -8.23 -0.13
N SER A 277 -13.46 -7.70 -0.89
CA SER A 277 -12.59 -8.43 -1.81
C SER A 277 -11.50 -9.28 -1.14
N MET A 278 -11.46 -9.40 0.19
CA MET A 278 -10.34 -10.04 0.92
C MET A 278 -10.75 -11.23 1.81
N ALA A 279 -11.75 -12.03 1.41
CA ALA A 279 -12.08 -13.28 2.08
C ALA A 279 -10.96 -14.32 1.88
N ALA A 280 -10.25 -14.75 2.93
CA ALA A 280 -9.10 -15.66 2.83
C ALA A 280 -9.45 -17.16 2.68
N THR A 281 -10.70 -17.47 2.35
CA THR A 281 -11.24 -18.84 2.41
C THR A 281 -10.97 -19.64 1.14
N GLU A 282 -10.48 -18.97 0.09
CA GLU A 282 -10.16 -19.56 -1.21
C GLU A 282 -8.72 -19.23 -1.61
N ALA A 283 -8.10 -20.11 -2.41
CA ALA A 283 -6.71 -19.96 -2.82
C ALA A 283 -6.40 -18.62 -3.54
N PRO A 284 -7.21 -18.14 -4.51
CA PRO A 284 -6.93 -16.87 -5.19
C PRO A 284 -6.93 -15.67 -4.25
N ALA A 285 -7.87 -15.63 -3.31
CA ALA A 285 -7.99 -14.54 -2.36
C ALA A 285 -6.88 -14.60 -1.29
N LEU A 286 -6.45 -15.80 -0.89
CA LEU A 286 -5.29 -15.98 -0.03
C LEU A 286 -4.00 -15.53 -0.72
N HIS A 287 -3.82 -15.81 -2.01
CA HIS A 287 -2.71 -15.27 -2.79
C HIS A 287 -2.73 -13.73 -2.80
N CYS A 288 -3.89 -13.12 -3.07
CA CYS A 288 -4.04 -11.67 -3.01
C CYS A 288 -3.64 -11.07 -1.65
N LEU A 289 -3.93 -11.76 -0.54
CA LEU A 289 -3.51 -11.32 0.80
C LEU A 289 -1.99 -11.33 0.98
N PHE A 290 -1.31 -12.37 0.48
CA PHE A 290 0.15 -12.43 0.50
C PHE A 290 0.80 -11.45 -0.48
N ASP A 291 0.19 -11.20 -1.64
CA ASP A 291 0.62 -10.17 -2.59
C ASP A 291 0.70 -8.80 -1.88
N ASN A 292 -0.34 -8.44 -1.12
CA ASN A 292 -0.35 -7.22 -0.30
C ASN A 292 0.74 -7.20 0.77
N ALA A 293 0.93 -8.32 1.48
CA ALA A 293 1.94 -8.41 2.52
C ALA A 293 3.35 -8.17 1.95
N GLU A 294 3.64 -8.80 0.81
CA GLU A 294 4.93 -8.70 0.11
C GLU A 294 5.18 -7.29 -0.44
N ASP A 295 4.16 -6.67 -1.03
CA ASP A 295 4.24 -5.28 -1.50
C ASP A 295 4.53 -4.30 -0.36
N SER A 296 3.83 -4.47 0.77
CA SER A 296 4.11 -3.68 1.98
C SER A 296 5.54 -3.93 2.49
N LEU A 297 6.06 -5.16 2.41
CA LEU A 297 7.45 -5.47 2.74
C LEU A 297 8.43 -4.73 1.83
N PHE A 298 8.22 -4.76 0.51
CA PHE A 298 9.11 -4.07 -0.44
C PHE A 298 9.18 -2.56 -0.15
N LEU A 299 8.01 -1.91 -0.01
CA LEU A 299 7.94 -0.48 0.29
C LEU A 299 8.65 -0.14 1.61
N THR A 300 8.36 -0.89 2.67
CA THR A 300 8.86 -0.58 4.02
C THR A 300 10.33 -0.90 4.21
N GLU A 301 10.87 -1.96 3.59
CA GLU A 301 12.28 -2.29 3.70
C GLU A 301 13.17 -1.31 2.90
N VAL A 302 12.76 -0.86 1.71
CA VAL A 302 13.49 0.22 1.01
C VAL A 302 13.45 1.50 1.84
N THR A 303 12.29 1.86 2.39
CA THR A 303 12.13 3.01 3.29
C THR A 303 13.04 2.93 4.52
N ARG A 304 13.19 1.75 5.12
CA ARG A 304 14.09 1.52 6.25
C ARG A 304 15.55 1.83 5.90
N LEU A 305 15.97 1.57 4.66
CA LEU A 305 17.33 1.80 4.19
C LEU A 305 17.60 3.27 3.87
N VAL A 306 16.65 3.96 3.24
CA VAL A 306 16.87 5.33 2.73
C VAL A 306 16.39 6.44 3.68
N GLY A 307 15.44 6.14 4.55
CA GLY A 307 14.74 7.11 5.39
C GLY A 307 14.30 6.53 6.72
N PHE A 308 15.26 6.11 7.56
CA PHE A 308 14.98 5.43 8.84
C PHE A 308 14.05 6.21 9.80
N PRO A 309 14.15 7.56 9.93
CA PRO A 309 13.20 8.33 10.73
C PRO A 309 11.76 8.19 10.22
N VAL A 310 11.55 8.31 8.90
CA VAL A 310 10.25 8.14 8.24
C VAL A 310 9.73 6.71 8.43
N PHE A 311 10.59 5.70 8.24
CA PHE A 311 10.27 4.30 8.51
C PHE A 311 9.76 4.10 9.95
N THR A 312 10.42 4.71 10.93
CA THR A 312 10.05 4.58 12.34
C THR A 312 8.69 5.23 12.62
N ALA A 313 8.43 6.40 12.03
CA ALA A 313 7.13 7.07 12.12
C ALA A 313 6.02 6.23 11.48
N ILE A 314 6.26 5.70 10.29
CA ILE A 314 5.37 4.75 9.60
C ILE A 314 5.06 3.55 10.50
N ARG A 315 6.10 2.87 11.01
CA ARG A 315 5.92 1.68 11.86
C ARG A 315 5.16 2.02 13.13
N LYS A 316 5.35 3.20 13.70
CA LYS A 316 4.61 3.66 14.89
C LYS A 316 3.12 3.83 14.56
N ALA A 317 2.79 4.50 13.46
CA ALA A 317 1.40 4.74 13.04
C ALA A 317 0.67 3.43 12.66
N SER A 318 1.35 2.49 12.02
CA SER A 318 0.75 1.25 11.51
C SER A 318 0.81 0.06 12.48
N ARG A 319 1.26 0.26 13.73
CA ARG A 319 1.34 -0.80 14.75
C ARG A 319 -0.01 -1.35 15.20
N VAL A 320 -1.03 -0.50 15.21
CA VAL A 320 -2.35 -0.79 15.78
C VAL A 320 -3.38 -0.95 14.67
N GLY A 321 -4.17 -2.01 14.77
CA GLY A 321 -5.20 -2.39 13.80
C GLY A 321 -5.01 -3.83 13.36
N GLU A 322 -5.91 -4.29 12.49
CA GLU A 322 -5.77 -5.60 11.87
C GLU A 322 -4.67 -5.56 10.81
N ARG A 323 -3.64 -6.40 10.97
CA ARG A 323 -2.46 -6.36 10.09
C ARG A 323 -2.71 -7.06 8.76
N LEU A 324 -2.27 -6.43 7.67
CA LEU A 324 -1.99 -7.09 6.41
C LEU A 324 -0.48 -7.32 6.30
N GLY A 325 -0.06 -8.55 6.50
CA GLY A 325 1.35 -8.87 6.66
C GLY A 325 1.90 -8.35 7.99
N LYS A 326 2.86 -7.41 7.91
CA LYS A 326 3.62 -6.91 9.08
C LYS A 326 2.94 -5.75 9.80
N ASP A 327 2.05 -5.02 9.15
CA ASP A 327 1.47 -3.80 9.70
C ASP A 327 0.03 -3.55 9.22
N ALA A 328 -0.65 -2.60 9.86
CA ALA A 328 -2.06 -2.30 9.62
C ALA A 328 -2.26 -1.08 8.70
N ALA A 329 -1.34 -0.84 7.75
CA ALA A 329 -1.55 0.17 6.73
C ALA A 329 -2.47 -0.32 5.60
N THR A 330 -3.12 0.62 4.93
CA THR A 330 -3.91 0.38 3.72
C THR A 330 -3.00 0.58 2.51
N LEU A 331 -2.99 -0.41 1.61
CA LEU A 331 -2.37 -0.31 0.30
C LEU A 331 -3.42 0.09 -0.74
N TYR A 332 -2.99 0.84 -1.75
CA TYR A 332 -3.85 1.26 -2.84
C TYR A 332 -3.12 1.11 -4.16
N TYR A 333 -3.63 0.24 -5.03
CA TYR A 333 -3.17 0.16 -6.40
C TYR A 333 -3.85 1.22 -7.24
N CYS A 334 -3.04 2.01 -7.93
CA CYS A 334 -3.45 3.19 -8.65
C CYS A 334 -3.12 3.02 -10.13
N ALA A 335 -4.14 3.09 -10.98
CA ALA A 335 -4.00 3.02 -12.43
C ALA A 335 -4.40 4.36 -13.06
N ASN A 336 -3.47 5.01 -13.75
CA ASN A 336 -3.64 6.35 -14.34
C ASN A 336 -4.23 7.36 -13.33
N TYR A 337 -3.88 7.20 -12.04
CA TYR A 337 -4.44 8.00 -10.96
C TYR A 337 -3.71 9.33 -10.85
N ALA A 338 -4.46 10.42 -10.86
CA ALA A 338 -3.98 11.76 -10.56
C ALA A 338 -5.03 12.49 -9.73
N ALA A 339 -4.56 13.29 -8.77
CA ALA A 339 -5.42 13.99 -7.82
C ALA A 339 -5.18 15.51 -7.86
N PRO A 340 -6.22 16.33 -7.59
CA PRO A 340 -6.04 17.75 -7.37
C PRO A 340 -5.19 18.03 -6.12
N ALA A 341 -4.89 19.29 -5.86
CA ALA A 341 -4.35 19.71 -4.58
C ALA A 341 -5.28 19.29 -3.43
N HIS A 342 -4.78 18.57 -2.43
CA HIS A 342 -5.58 18.10 -1.30
C HIS A 342 -4.72 17.88 -0.06
N VAL A 343 -5.39 17.56 1.04
CA VAL A 343 -4.80 17.02 2.27
C VAL A 343 -5.61 15.78 2.64
N ASP A 344 -4.91 14.74 3.05
CA ASP A 344 -5.48 13.55 3.65
C ASP A 344 -5.48 13.66 5.18
N LYS A 345 -6.10 12.69 5.84
CA LYS A 345 -6.21 12.65 7.31
C LYS A 345 -5.44 11.45 7.84
N ASP A 346 -4.14 11.40 7.56
CA ASP A 346 -3.28 10.27 7.92
C ASP A 346 -2.65 10.40 9.32
N GLU A 347 -2.45 9.27 9.99
CA GLU A 347 -1.87 9.15 11.34
C GLU A 347 -0.34 9.33 11.32
N GLY A 348 0.28 9.09 10.17
CA GLY A 348 1.72 9.29 9.95
C GLY A 348 2.03 9.36 8.45
N PRO A 349 3.32 9.39 8.09
CA PRO A 349 3.73 9.50 6.70
C PRO A 349 3.19 8.37 5.83
N GLY A 350 2.79 8.72 4.61
CA GLY A 350 2.46 7.79 3.54
C GLY A 350 3.70 7.42 2.72
N LEU A 351 3.59 6.34 1.94
CA LEU A 351 4.52 6.00 0.88
C LEU A 351 3.77 5.92 -0.43
N CYS A 352 4.43 6.31 -1.52
CA CYS A 352 3.95 6.02 -2.85
C CYS A 352 5.11 5.56 -3.73
N ALA A 353 4.84 4.56 -4.57
CA ALA A 353 5.77 4.05 -5.54
C ALA A 353 5.16 4.14 -6.93
N ASN A 354 5.96 4.59 -7.91
CA ASN A 354 5.64 4.46 -9.32
C ASN A 354 6.32 3.20 -9.86
N LEU A 355 5.51 2.19 -10.16
CA LEU A 355 5.97 0.88 -10.63
C LEU A 355 6.15 0.84 -12.13
N HIS A 356 5.36 1.62 -12.88
CA HIS A 356 5.42 1.74 -14.33
C HIS A 356 4.93 3.10 -14.78
N TRP A 357 5.71 3.72 -15.66
CA TRP A 357 5.39 4.97 -16.34
C TRP A 357 5.77 4.88 -17.82
N SER A 358 4.86 5.26 -18.71
CA SER A 358 5.05 5.30 -20.17
C SER A 358 4.59 6.61 -20.84
N GLY A 359 4.34 7.67 -20.06
CA GLY A 359 3.95 8.97 -20.62
C GLY A 359 5.12 9.87 -21.02
N ASP A 360 4.77 11.05 -21.53
CA ASP A 360 5.67 11.97 -22.23
C ASP A 360 6.27 13.07 -21.33
N HIS A 361 7.03 13.97 -21.95
CA HIS A 361 7.95 14.92 -21.32
C HIS A 361 7.33 16.06 -20.51
N TYR A 362 6.00 16.18 -20.43
CA TYR A 362 5.35 17.31 -19.75
C TYR A 362 5.24 17.15 -18.22
N GLY A 363 5.83 16.09 -17.65
CA GLY A 363 5.72 15.83 -16.21
C GLY A 363 4.32 15.45 -15.77
N ASP A 364 3.48 14.95 -16.68
CA ASP A 364 2.19 14.35 -16.35
C ASP A 364 2.37 13.32 -15.23
N TYR A 365 1.41 13.31 -14.30
CA TYR A 365 1.43 12.51 -13.07
C TYR A 365 2.54 12.85 -12.08
N ALA A 366 3.45 13.79 -12.34
CA ALA A 366 4.45 14.24 -11.38
C ALA A 366 3.82 14.48 -10.00
N PHE A 367 4.51 14.03 -8.95
CA PHE A 367 4.02 14.25 -7.60
C PHE A 367 4.32 15.68 -7.17
N VAL A 368 3.31 16.37 -6.64
CA VAL A 368 3.43 17.74 -6.20
C VAL A 368 3.41 17.79 -4.69
N HIS A 369 4.48 18.32 -4.10
CA HIS A 369 4.58 18.58 -2.66
C HIS A 369 4.41 20.08 -2.43
N LEU A 370 3.15 20.55 -2.40
CA LEU A 370 2.83 21.98 -2.31
C LEU A 370 3.38 22.60 -1.03
N ALA A 371 3.36 21.84 0.07
CA ALA A 371 3.90 22.31 1.33
C ALA A 371 5.41 22.57 1.29
N TYR A 372 6.15 21.95 0.37
CA TYR A 372 7.59 22.19 0.20
C TYR A 372 7.93 23.08 -0.99
N GLY A 373 6.93 23.49 -1.79
CA GLY A 373 7.17 24.25 -3.02
C GLY A 373 7.87 23.45 -4.11
N LEU A 374 7.73 22.12 -4.12
CA LEU A 374 8.42 21.22 -5.05
C LEU A 374 7.44 20.39 -5.88
N TYR A 375 7.86 19.98 -7.07
CA TYR A 375 7.28 18.82 -7.75
C TYR A 375 8.38 17.91 -8.32
N PHE A 376 8.12 16.61 -8.30
CA PHE A 376 9.06 15.58 -8.72
C PHE A 376 8.59 14.92 -10.00
N LEU A 377 9.41 14.98 -11.05
CA LEU A 377 9.15 14.24 -12.28
C LEU A 377 9.19 12.75 -11.97
N GLN A 378 8.09 12.05 -12.30
CA GLN A 378 7.99 10.62 -12.08
C GLN A 378 8.82 9.84 -13.11
N ARG A 379 9.42 8.76 -12.64
CA ARG A 379 10.05 7.73 -13.45
C ARG A 379 9.54 6.38 -12.96
N THR A 380 9.49 5.41 -13.86
CA THR A 380 9.37 4.00 -13.48
C THR A 380 10.38 3.68 -12.38
N ASN A 381 9.98 2.87 -11.40
CA ASN A 381 10.81 2.46 -10.27
C ASN A 381 11.15 3.62 -9.31
N SER A 382 10.22 4.54 -9.07
CA SER A 382 10.38 5.59 -8.05
C SER A 382 9.64 5.23 -6.76
N LEU A 383 10.16 5.66 -5.61
CA LEU A 383 9.52 5.56 -4.29
C LEU A 383 9.69 6.88 -3.54
N TRP A 384 8.64 7.36 -2.89
CA TRP A 384 8.74 8.55 -2.05
C TRP A 384 7.85 8.45 -0.82
N SER A 385 8.21 9.22 0.20
CA SER A 385 7.34 9.47 1.34
C SER A 385 6.66 10.83 1.22
N PHE A 386 5.55 10.98 1.93
CA PHE A 386 4.89 12.26 2.08
C PHE A 386 4.11 12.30 3.40
N ASP A 387 4.03 13.48 4.02
CA ASP A 387 3.04 13.73 5.06
C ASP A 387 1.66 13.95 4.43
N GLY A 388 0.74 13.00 4.60
CA GLY A 388 -0.62 13.11 4.08
C GLY A 388 -1.39 14.32 4.63
N THR A 389 -0.99 14.87 5.78
CA THR A 389 -1.61 16.07 6.35
C THR A 389 -1.10 17.38 5.75
N ALA A 390 0.02 17.32 5.00
CA ALA A 390 0.55 18.44 4.23
C ALA A 390 -0.12 18.51 2.85
N ALA A 391 -0.20 19.72 2.28
CA ALA A 391 -0.82 19.92 0.97
C ALA A 391 -0.02 19.24 -0.13
N HIS A 392 -0.67 18.40 -0.93
CA HIS A 392 -0.04 17.67 -2.02
C HIS A 392 -1.03 17.33 -3.14
N GLY A 393 -0.54 16.78 -4.24
CA GLY A 393 -1.36 16.28 -5.34
C GLY A 393 -0.52 15.75 -6.49
N SER A 394 -1.09 15.76 -7.70
CA SER A 394 -0.36 15.34 -8.90
C SER A 394 -0.56 16.33 -10.04
N LEU A 395 0.42 16.44 -10.92
CA LEU A 395 0.20 17.10 -12.20
C LEU A 395 -0.77 16.26 -13.04
N LEU A 396 -1.87 16.88 -13.43
CA LEU A 396 -2.95 16.23 -14.15
C LEU A 396 -2.62 16.17 -15.64
N PRO A 397 -2.72 15.00 -16.27
CA PRO A 397 -2.54 14.88 -17.70
C PRO A 397 -3.72 15.46 -18.48
N SER A 398 -3.50 15.75 -19.76
CA SER A 398 -4.61 16.04 -20.68
C SER A 398 -5.47 14.78 -20.92
N GLN A 399 -6.78 14.97 -21.12
CA GLN A 399 -7.72 13.88 -21.40
C GLN A 399 -7.36 13.12 -22.68
N GLN A 400 -6.85 13.81 -23.71
CA GLN A 400 -6.43 13.19 -24.96
C GLN A 400 -5.27 12.21 -24.76
N LYS A 401 -4.36 12.52 -23.84
CA LYS A 401 -3.19 11.67 -23.53
C LYS A 401 -3.49 10.58 -22.52
N ARG A 402 -4.69 10.52 -21.95
CA ARG A 402 -5.03 9.62 -20.84
C ARG A 402 -5.20 8.15 -21.24
N TYR A 403 -5.43 7.86 -22.53
CA TYR A 403 -5.95 6.56 -22.98
C TYR A 403 -5.13 5.77 -24.01
N MET A 404 -3.92 6.22 -24.38
CA MET A 404 -3.07 5.37 -25.21
C MET A 404 -2.44 4.27 -24.35
N ALA A 405 -3.11 3.13 -24.27
CA ALA A 405 -2.50 1.87 -23.90
C ALA A 405 -1.29 1.64 -24.83
N VAL A 406 -0.14 1.25 -24.27
CA VAL A 406 0.97 0.80 -25.11
C VAL A 406 0.55 -0.54 -25.73
N PRO A 407 0.47 -0.67 -27.07
CA PRO A 407 0.28 -1.98 -27.69
C PRO A 407 1.41 -2.88 -27.22
N GLY A 408 1.08 -4.08 -26.72
CA GLY A 408 2.08 -5.06 -26.31
C GLY A 408 3.09 -5.25 -27.44
N ALA A 409 4.35 -4.93 -27.15
CA ALA A 409 5.45 -5.21 -28.06
C ALA A 409 5.62 -6.74 -28.13
N GLY A 410 4.95 -7.36 -29.11
CA GLY A 410 5.25 -8.68 -29.64
C GLY A 410 4.75 -9.88 -28.83
N GLY A 411 3.97 -10.74 -29.49
CA GLY A 411 3.79 -12.14 -29.11
C GLY A 411 2.40 -12.49 -28.58
N ALA A 412 1.81 -13.51 -29.22
CA ALA A 412 0.58 -14.29 -29.03
C ALA A 412 -0.12 -14.44 -27.64
N ASP A 413 0.29 -13.77 -26.57
CA ASP A 413 -0.31 -13.93 -25.25
C ASP A 413 -1.23 -12.75 -24.91
N ASN A 414 -2.52 -13.03 -24.74
CA ASN A 414 -3.64 -12.11 -24.43
C ASN A 414 -3.50 -11.40 -23.06
N HIS A 415 -2.40 -10.70 -22.80
CA HIS A 415 -2.26 -9.86 -21.62
C HIS A 415 -2.87 -8.47 -21.90
N PRO A 416 -3.78 -7.97 -21.04
CA PRO A 416 -4.30 -6.61 -21.21
C PRO A 416 -3.15 -5.62 -21.12
N ALA A 417 -3.17 -4.62 -22.00
CA ALA A 417 -2.16 -3.57 -22.02
C ALA A 417 -2.06 -2.85 -20.65
N LEU A 418 -0.83 -2.60 -20.19
CA LEU A 418 -0.61 -1.91 -18.93
C LEU A 418 -1.13 -0.46 -19.00
N PRO A 419 -1.68 0.08 -17.88
CA PRO A 419 -1.97 1.51 -17.77
C PRO A 419 -0.71 2.34 -17.98
N LYS A 420 -0.86 3.60 -18.41
CA LYS A 420 0.27 4.54 -18.58
C LYS A 420 1.05 4.76 -17.29
N ALA A 421 0.33 4.89 -16.18
CA ALA A 421 0.91 5.02 -14.85
C ALA A 421 0.33 3.92 -13.94
N VAL A 422 1.22 3.13 -13.34
CA VAL A 422 0.87 2.16 -12.29
C VAL A 422 1.60 2.58 -11.02
N ASN A 423 0.84 3.00 -10.03
CA ASN A 423 1.37 3.42 -8.74
C ASN A 423 0.84 2.53 -7.62
N LEU A 424 1.60 2.43 -6.53
CA LEU A 424 1.21 1.76 -5.31
C LEU A 424 1.34 2.75 -4.16
N HIS A 425 0.23 3.06 -3.49
CA HIS A 425 0.22 3.97 -2.34
C HIS A 425 0.02 3.17 -1.07
N ARG A 426 0.65 3.60 0.03
CA ARG A 426 0.53 3.02 1.35
C ARG A 426 0.28 4.14 2.35
N THR A 427 -0.85 4.13 3.03
CA THR A 427 -1.15 5.12 4.07
C THR A 427 -1.82 4.48 5.28
N LYS A 428 -1.82 5.22 6.39
CA LYS A 428 -2.58 4.86 7.59
C LYS A 428 -3.49 6.03 7.95
N PRO A 429 -4.79 5.96 7.63
CA PRO A 429 -5.73 6.99 8.04
C PRO A 429 -5.80 7.12 9.57
N LYS A 430 -5.99 8.34 10.08
CA LYS A 430 -6.25 8.60 11.50
C LYS A 430 -7.45 7.80 11.97
N LYS A 431 -7.31 7.18 13.15
CA LYS A 431 -8.41 6.47 13.81
C LYS A 431 -9.59 7.41 14.05
N ASN A 432 -10.77 6.98 13.64
CA ASN A 432 -12.01 7.60 14.04
C ASN A 432 -12.52 6.92 15.31
N TYR A 433 -12.03 7.36 16.48
CA TYR A 433 -12.35 6.76 17.79
C TYR A 433 -13.87 6.61 18.02
N ARG A 434 -14.67 7.58 17.57
CA ARG A 434 -16.14 7.52 17.66
C ARG A 434 -16.71 6.36 16.85
N SER A 435 -16.18 6.10 15.66
CA SER A 435 -16.56 4.93 14.85
C SER A 435 -16.06 3.62 15.45
N SER A 436 -14.86 3.60 16.05
CA SER A 436 -14.30 2.42 16.72
C SER A 436 -15.11 2.00 17.97
N MET A 437 -15.60 2.96 18.75
CA MET A 437 -16.49 2.68 19.90
C MET A 437 -17.80 2.04 19.46
N ARG A 438 -18.45 2.59 18.41
CA ARG A 438 -19.65 2.00 17.80
C ARG A 438 -19.42 0.58 17.29
N TYR A 439 -18.23 0.28 16.76
CA TYR A 439 -17.87 -1.07 16.32
C TYR A 439 -17.75 -2.06 17.48
N ARG A 440 -17.12 -1.65 18.59
CA ARG A 440 -16.97 -2.50 19.79
C ARG A 440 -18.32 -2.90 20.34
N GLU A 441 -19.28 -1.98 20.38
CA GLU A 441 -20.66 -2.26 20.77
C GLU A 441 -21.31 -3.31 19.85
N VAL A 442 -21.21 -3.14 18.53
CA VAL A 442 -21.76 -4.10 17.55
C VAL A 442 -21.13 -5.49 17.68
N GLN A 443 -19.80 -5.58 17.86
CA GLN A 443 -19.13 -6.87 18.05
C GLN A 443 -19.52 -7.54 19.37
N ASN A 444 -19.60 -6.78 20.45
CA ASN A 444 -20.08 -7.31 21.73
C ASN A 444 -21.51 -7.86 21.59
N CYS A 445 -22.40 -7.15 20.88
CA CYS A 445 -23.74 -7.64 20.59
C CYS A 445 -23.74 -8.92 19.73
N ARG A 446 -22.89 -8.99 18.70
CA ARG A 446 -22.78 -10.19 17.83
C ARG A 446 -22.26 -11.40 18.59
N THR A 447 -21.24 -11.22 19.42
CA THR A 447 -20.71 -12.27 20.30
C THR A 447 -21.77 -12.73 21.28
N ALA A 448 -22.44 -11.79 21.97
CA ALA A 448 -23.52 -12.11 22.90
C ALA A 448 -24.68 -12.88 22.23
N LEU A 449 -25.08 -12.48 21.03
CA LEU A 449 -26.08 -13.23 20.24
C LEU A 449 -25.57 -14.63 19.92
N ARG A 450 -24.37 -14.76 19.36
CA ARG A 450 -23.80 -16.07 19.00
C ARG A 450 -23.71 -17.01 20.21
N ASP A 451 -23.28 -16.48 21.35
CA ASP A 451 -23.14 -17.26 22.59
C ASP A 451 -24.52 -17.70 23.11
N LEU A 452 -25.55 -16.85 22.99
CA LEU A 452 -26.94 -17.19 23.32
C LEU A 452 -27.51 -18.28 22.40
N TRP A 453 -27.22 -18.22 21.10
CA TRP A 453 -27.61 -19.26 20.14
C TRP A 453 -26.84 -20.56 20.33
N ALA A 454 -25.57 -20.50 20.75
CA ALA A 454 -24.77 -21.67 21.09
C ALA A 454 -25.28 -22.35 22.36
N ALA A 455 -25.65 -21.57 23.39
CA ALA A 455 -26.23 -22.08 24.63
C ALA A 455 -27.56 -22.82 24.40
N ARG A 456 -28.45 -22.27 23.56
CA ARG A 456 -29.73 -22.92 23.21
C ARG A 456 -29.57 -24.25 22.47
N ARG A 457 -28.57 -24.37 21.58
CA ARG A 457 -28.30 -25.64 20.89
C ARG A 457 -27.83 -26.74 21.83
N VAL A 458 -27.18 -26.40 22.94
CA VAL A 458 -26.75 -27.36 23.95
C VAL A 458 -27.95 -27.85 24.76
N GLU A 459 -28.90 -26.97 25.08
CA GLU A 459 -30.15 -27.34 25.77
C GLU A 459 -31.01 -28.28 24.92
N ASP A 460 -31.14 -28.04 23.61
CA ASP A 460 -31.92 -28.91 22.71
C ASP A 460 -31.29 -30.32 22.54
N THR A 461 -29.96 -30.45 22.65
CA THR A 461 -29.25 -31.75 22.56
C THR A 461 -29.19 -32.55 23.87
N VAL A 462 -29.62 -31.98 24.99
CA VAL A 462 -29.67 -32.69 26.30
C VAL A 462 -31.09 -33.21 26.58
N SER A 463 -32.04 -32.94 25.69
CA SER A 463 -33.46 -33.35 25.77
C SER A 463 -33.89 -34.43 24.77
N GLU A 464 -32.96 -35.09 24.08
CA GLU A 464 -33.17 -36.39 23.40
C GLU A 464 -32.41 -37.49 24.16
#